data_AF-A0A944AX91-F1
#
_entry.id   AF-A0A944AX91-F1
#
_cell.length_a   1.000
_cell.length_b   1.000
_cell.length_c   1.000
_cell.angle_alpha   90.00
_cell.angle_beta   90.00
_cell.angle_gamma   90.00
#
_symmetry.space_group_name_H-M   'P 1'
#
loop_
_entity.id
_entity.type
_entity.pdbx_description
1 polymer ?
#
loop_
_entity_poly.entity_id
_entity_poly.type
_entity_poly.pdbx_seq_one_letter_code
_entity_poly.pdbx_strand_id
1 'polypeptide(L)'
;MNELPIKLEKCPLVETILELRFKSSLPDDAVFGVVYQALSKKFDTFTPKRQGILDLPEEARNFDPNMKYQPYYQLVNDNLSIGIGPRSIIFSNRAPYKGWDFFKDFVISALELVKSSSAVHEIERIGLRYINLIDKSLSETTNLNISLCGMLKESSDVSTLRLEKRIDANKMIIFQLNDNVLISINNSPAKKASMIDIDAINTECFKFQEIEMKILDETLGNLHKLEKKHFFALLDSNYLDSLEPIYE
;
A
#
# COMPACT_ATOMS: atom_id res chain seq x y z
N MET A 1 27.32 0.19 1.40
CA MET A 1 25.95 0.45 0.86
C MET A 1 25.78 1.95 0.92
N ASN A 2 25.43 2.60 -0.19
CA ASN A 2 25.17 4.04 -0.16
C ASN A 2 23.96 4.31 0.75
N GLU A 3 23.99 5.41 1.49
CA GLU A 3 22.87 5.85 2.31
C GLU A 3 21.65 6.09 1.43
N LEU A 4 20.46 5.69 1.91
CA LEU A 4 19.20 5.90 1.19
C LEU A 4 18.60 7.25 1.61
N PRO A 5 18.03 8.03 0.68
CA PRO A 5 17.43 9.32 1.01
C PRO A 5 16.35 9.20 2.09
N ILE A 6 16.30 10.12 3.04
CA ILE A 6 15.19 10.21 4.01
C ILE A 6 13.94 10.83 3.37
N LYS A 7 14.12 11.72 2.40
CA LYS A 7 13.05 12.47 1.73
C LYS A 7 13.43 12.75 0.28
N LEU A 8 12.43 12.89 -0.57
CA LEU A 8 12.54 13.45 -1.92
C LEU A 8 11.74 14.76 -1.95
N GLU A 9 12.33 15.87 -2.37
CA GLU A 9 11.59 17.13 -2.50
C GLU A 9 10.57 17.05 -3.65
N LYS A 10 10.93 16.40 -4.76
CA LYS A 10 9.99 16.06 -5.84
C LYS A 10 9.56 14.61 -5.71
N CYS A 11 8.70 14.33 -4.73
CA CYS A 11 8.26 12.97 -4.43
C CYS A 11 7.25 12.46 -5.47
N PRO A 12 7.54 11.35 -6.21
CA PRO A 12 6.60 10.76 -7.16
C PRO A 12 5.50 9.93 -6.49
N LEU A 13 5.56 9.74 -5.17
CA LEU A 13 4.64 8.91 -4.41
C LEU A 13 3.23 9.50 -4.40
N VAL A 14 2.27 8.77 -4.96
CA VAL A 14 0.87 9.19 -5.02
C VAL A 14 0.00 8.56 -3.93
N GLU A 15 0.35 7.36 -3.46
CA GLU A 15 -0.35 6.71 -2.36
C GLU A 15 0.55 5.67 -1.66
N THR A 16 0.53 5.70 -0.33
CA THR A 16 1.03 4.60 0.52
C THR A 16 -0.15 3.86 1.11
N ILE A 17 -0.11 2.54 1.07
CA ILE A 17 -1.19 1.66 1.53
C ILE A 17 -0.60 0.60 2.45
N LEU A 18 -1.17 0.44 3.64
CA LEU A 18 -0.92 -0.72 4.49
C LEU A 18 -2.19 -1.56 4.56
N GLU A 19 -2.13 -2.80 4.10
CA GLU A 19 -3.22 -3.77 4.18
C GLU A 19 -2.88 -4.83 5.21
N LEU A 20 -3.74 -4.94 6.23
CA LEU A 20 -3.72 -6.03 7.18
C LEU A 20 -4.87 -6.97 6.86
N ARG A 21 -4.58 -8.20 6.47
CA ARG A 21 -5.59 -9.27 6.31
C ARG A 21 -5.68 -10.09 7.57
N PHE A 22 -6.89 -10.46 7.94
CA PHE A 22 -7.14 -11.14 9.20
C PHE A 22 -8.31 -12.12 9.16
N LYS A 23 -8.32 -13.02 10.14
CA LYS A 23 -9.50 -13.79 10.55
C LYS A 23 -10.21 -13.09 11.71
N SER A 24 -11.53 -12.99 11.60
CA SER A 24 -12.44 -12.55 12.67
C SER A 24 -13.15 -13.76 13.28
N SER A 25 -13.49 -13.68 14.56
CA SER A 25 -14.47 -14.58 15.18
C SER A 25 -15.91 -14.04 15.13
N LEU A 26 -16.08 -12.80 14.68
CA LEU A 26 -17.38 -12.16 14.53
C LEU A 26 -17.99 -12.50 13.14
N PRO A 27 -19.32 -12.46 13.00
CA PRO A 27 -19.97 -12.45 11.69
C PRO A 27 -19.44 -11.28 10.83
N ASP A 28 -19.30 -11.51 9.52
CA ASP A 28 -18.70 -10.54 8.58
C ASP A 28 -19.35 -9.14 8.69
N ASP A 29 -20.68 -9.07 8.78
CA ASP A 29 -21.42 -7.79 8.90
C ASP A 29 -21.27 -7.09 10.26
N ALA A 30 -20.88 -7.82 11.31
CA ALA A 30 -20.67 -7.25 12.65
C ALA A 30 -19.29 -6.59 12.79
N VAL A 31 -18.31 -7.00 11.99
CA VAL A 31 -16.91 -6.53 12.08
C VAL A 31 -16.83 -5.01 11.96
N PHE A 32 -17.52 -4.42 10.97
CA PHE A 32 -17.48 -2.98 10.77
C PHE A 32 -17.96 -2.22 12.02
N GLY A 33 -19.10 -2.61 12.60
CA GLY A 33 -19.67 -1.93 13.76
C GLY A 33 -18.72 -1.92 14.96
N VAL A 34 -18.11 -3.08 15.25
CA VAL A 34 -17.16 -3.24 16.37
C VAL A 34 -15.88 -2.44 16.15
N VAL A 35 -15.28 -2.53 14.96
CA VAL A 35 -14.06 -1.79 14.62
C VAL A 35 -14.33 -0.27 14.59
N TYR A 36 -15.43 0.15 13.98
CA TYR A 36 -15.83 1.55 13.92
C TYR A 36 -16.02 2.14 15.32
N GLN A 37 -16.71 1.44 16.22
CA GLN A 37 -16.90 1.88 17.59
C GLN A 37 -15.55 2.13 18.29
N ALA A 38 -14.59 1.22 18.13
CA ALA A 38 -13.26 1.35 18.72
C ALA A 38 -12.46 2.55 18.17
N LEU A 39 -12.59 2.85 16.88
CA LEU A 39 -11.87 3.95 16.23
C LEU A 39 -12.54 5.32 16.41
N SER A 40 -13.87 5.35 16.53
CA SER A 40 -14.70 6.56 16.42
C SER A 40 -14.30 7.69 17.37
N LYS A 41 -13.81 7.38 18.57
CA LYS A 41 -13.41 8.40 19.56
C LYS A 41 -12.10 9.09 19.19
N LYS A 42 -11.13 8.37 18.63
CA LYS A 42 -9.80 8.92 18.28
C LYS A 42 -9.77 9.51 16.87
N PHE A 43 -10.58 8.95 15.98
CA PHE A 43 -10.69 9.35 14.58
C PHE A 43 -12.04 10.02 14.32
N ASP A 44 -12.49 10.86 15.25
CA ASP A 44 -13.79 11.55 15.22
C ASP A 44 -13.93 12.53 14.04
N THR A 45 -12.81 13.05 13.53
CA THR A 45 -12.77 13.87 12.32
C THR A 45 -12.87 13.06 11.02
N PHE A 46 -12.79 11.73 11.06
CA PHE A 46 -12.90 10.89 9.87
C PHE A 46 -14.36 10.62 9.53
N THR A 47 -14.73 10.86 8.27
CA THR A 47 -16.10 10.66 7.78
C THR A 47 -16.25 9.24 7.23
N PRO A 48 -17.23 8.45 7.69
CA PRO A 48 -17.50 7.12 7.14
C PRO A 48 -18.15 7.21 5.75
N LYS A 49 -17.66 6.39 4.81
CA LYS A 49 -18.17 6.25 3.44
C LYS A 49 -18.41 4.78 3.11
N ARG A 50 -19.63 4.46 2.70
CA ARG A 50 -20.00 3.15 2.16
C ARG A 50 -19.27 2.90 0.84
N GLN A 51 -18.67 1.73 0.67
CA GLN A 51 -17.98 1.36 -0.57
C GLN A 51 -18.93 0.62 -1.53
N GLY A 52 -18.64 0.69 -2.83
CA GLY A 52 -19.47 0.07 -3.88
C GLY A 52 -19.51 -1.46 -3.83
N ILE A 53 -18.56 -2.10 -3.14
CA ILE A 53 -18.57 -3.56 -2.96
C ILE A 53 -19.85 -4.05 -2.27
N LEU A 54 -20.46 -3.21 -1.42
CA LEU A 54 -21.71 -3.50 -0.73
C LEU A 54 -22.94 -3.52 -1.65
N ASP A 55 -22.81 -3.09 -2.91
CA ASP A 55 -23.87 -3.21 -3.91
C ASP A 55 -23.94 -4.62 -4.52
N LEU A 56 -22.92 -5.45 -4.28
CA LEU A 56 -22.87 -6.84 -4.72
C LEU A 56 -23.47 -7.79 -3.66
N PRO A 57 -24.15 -8.88 -4.08
CA PRO A 57 -24.57 -9.95 -3.17
C PRO A 57 -23.40 -10.56 -2.39
N GLU A 58 -23.66 -11.07 -1.18
CA GLU A 58 -22.65 -11.67 -0.31
C GLU A 58 -21.90 -12.84 -0.97
N GLU A 59 -22.62 -13.69 -1.70
CA GLU A 59 -22.04 -14.84 -2.38
C GLU A 59 -21.02 -14.40 -3.44
N ALA A 60 -21.33 -13.32 -4.18
CA ALA A 60 -20.42 -12.75 -5.17
C ALA A 60 -19.17 -12.16 -4.51
N ARG A 61 -19.33 -11.44 -3.38
CA ARG A 61 -18.21 -10.88 -2.60
C ARG A 61 -17.28 -11.96 -2.05
N ASN A 62 -17.84 -13.09 -1.62
CA ASN A 62 -17.10 -14.20 -1.00
C ASN A 62 -16.42 -15.11 -2.01
N PHE A 63 -16.96 -15.22 -3.23
CA PHE A 63 -16.43 -16.10 -4.27
C PHE A 63 -15.18 -15.54 -4.94
N ASP A 64 -15.14 -14.24 -5.25
CA ASP A 64 -13.99 -13.62 -5.92
C ASP A 64 -12.87 -13.28 -4.92
N PRO A 65 -11.67 -13.88 -5.04
CA PRO A 65 -10.53 -13.58 -4.18
C PRO A 65 -10.11 -12.10 -4.16
N ASN A 66 -10.36 -11.36 -5.25
CA ASN A 66 -10.06 -9.92 -5.38
C ASN A 66 -11.08 -9.04 -4.65
N MET A 67 -12.26 -9.59 -4.34
CA MET A 67 -13.34 -8.90 -3.63
C MET A 67 -13.34 -9.21 -2.14
N LYS A 68 -12.90 -10.42 -1.77
CA LYS A 68 -12.89 -10.92 -0.39
C LYS A 68 -12.21 -10.00 0.63
N TYR A 69 -11.20 -9.23 0.21
CA TYR A 69 -10.45 -8.32 1.08
C TYR A 69 -10.75 -6.84 0.81
N GLN A 70 -11.78 -6.53 0.03
CA GLN A 70 -12.19 -5.14 -0.18
C GLN A 70 -12.90 -4.60 1.07
N PRO A 71 -12.62 -3.35 1.45
CA PRO A 71 -13.29 -2.73 2.58
C PRO A 71 -14.75 -2.46 2.24
N TYR A 72 -15.65 -2.72 3.20
CA TYR A 72 -17.07 -2.42 3.07
C TYR A 72 -17.34 -0.93 3.32
N TYR A 73 -16.58 -0.35 4.25
CA TYR A 73 -16.65 1.05 4.61
C TYR A 73 -15.25 1.64 4.67
N GLN A 74 -15.15 2.95 4.48
CA GLN A 74 -13.90 3.69 4.61
C GLN A 74 -14.12 4.93 5.46
N LEU A 75 -13.31 5.10 6.49
CA LEU A 75 -13.22 6.35 7.25
C LEU A 75 -12.23 7.25 6.51
N VAL A 76 -12.63 8.47 6.14
CA VAL A 76 -11.80 9.37 5.32
C VAL A 76 -11.61 10.71 6.02
N ASN A 77 -10.37 11.19 6.06
CA ASN A 77 -10.03 12.53 6.50
C ASN A 77 -8.89 13.08 5.62
N ASP A 78 -9.21 14.06 4.78
CA ASP A 78 -8.34 14.60 3.75
C ASP A 78 -7.69 13.48 2.92
N ASN A 79 -6.38 13.32 3.03
CA ASN A 79 -5.59 12.34 2.29
C ASN A 79 -5.39 11.03 3.05
N LEU A 80 -5.92 10.91 4.27
CA LEU A 80 -5.81 9.72 5.10
C LEU A 80 -7.11 8.93 5.06
N SER A 81 -6.99 7.60 5.11
CA SER A 81 -8.16 6.75 5.23
C SER A 81 -7.93 5.45 5.98
N ILE A 82 -9.01 4.91 6.55
CA ILE A 82 -9.08 3.59 7.17
C ILE A 82 -10.25 2.83 6.52
N GLY A 83 -9.94 1.96 5.58
CA GLY A 83 -10.87 0.97 5.03
C GLY A 83 -11.08 -0.18 6.02
N ILE A 84 -12.33 -0.55 6.26
CA ILE A 84 -12.74 -1.61 7.16
C ILE A 84 -13.59 -2.60 6.38
N GLY A 85 -13.09 -3.83 6.24
CA GLY A 85 -13.80 -4.97 5.71
C GLY A 85 -13.89 -6.10 6.75
N PRO A 86 -14.61 -7.18 6.44
CA PRO A 86 -14.77 -8.31 7.36
C PRO A 86 -13.46 -9.07 7.60
N ARG A 87 -12.50 -8.96 6.67
CA ARG A 87 -11.25 -9.75 6.63
C ARG A 87 -10.02 -8.89 6.36
N SER A 88 -10.18 -7.58 6.29
CA SER A 88 -9.07 -6.65 6.04
C SER A 88 -9.30 -5.29 6.69
N ILE A 89 -8.20 -4.67 7.13
CA ILE A 89 -8.14 -3.25 7.47
C ILE A 89 -7.08 -2.63 6.56
N ILE A 90 -7.44 -1.54 5.89
CA ILE A 90 -6.60 -0.87 4.92
C ILE A 90 -6.36 0.56 5.36
N PHE A 91 -5.12 0.92 5.60
CA PHE A 91 -4.72 2.29 5.90
C PHE A 91 -4.14 2.91 4.65
N SER A 92 -4.53 4.13 4.30
CA SER A 92 -3.90 4.84 3.19
C SER A 92 -3.52 6.28 3.50
N ASN A 93 -2.44 6.74 2.90
CA ASN A 93 -2.05 8.14 2.79
C ASN A 93 -1.83 8.48 1.32
N ARG A 94 -2.76 9.23 0.75
CA ARG A 94 -2.65 9.81 -0.60
C ARG A 94 -1.77 11.05 -0.60
N ALA A 95 -1.23 11.41 -1.75
CA ALA A 95 -0.42 12.62 -1.88
C ALA A 95 -1.16 13.89 -1.42
N PRO A 96 -0.48 14.84 -0.75
CA PRO A 96 0.90 14.74 -0.25
C PRO A 96 1.11 13.69 0.85
N TYR A 97 2.16 12.88 0.69
CA TYR A 97 2.60 11.91 1.69
C TYR A 97 3.18 12.61 2.91
N LYS A 98 2.74 12.21 4.11
CA LYS A 98 3.12 12.87 5.37
C LYS A 98 4.42 12.33 6.00
N GLY A 99 5.08 11.37 5.33
CA GLY A 99 6.30 10.73 5.82
C GLY A 99 6.03 9.43 6.58
N TRP A 100 7.07 8.61 6.69
CA TRP A 100 6.97 7.26 7.26
C TRP A 100 6.59 7.27 8.73
N ASP A 101 7.25 8.09 9.55
CA ASP A 101 7.00 8.10 10.99
C ASP A 101 5.55 8.50 11.30
N PHE A 102 5.04 9.54 10.63
CA PHE A 102 3.63 9.92 10.73
C PHE A 102 2.69 8.78 10.32
N PHE A 103 2.94 8.14 9.17
CA PHE A 103 2.06 7.09 8.66
C PHE A 103 2.08 5.85 9.55
N LYS A 104 3.26 5.48 10.06
CA LYS A 104 3.44 4.38 11.00
C LYS A 104 2.71 4.64 12.32
N ASP A 105 2.85 5.84 12.89
CA ASP A 105 2.16 6.23 14.12
C ASP A 105 0.63 6.23 13.93
N PHE A 106 0.16 6.72 12.78
CA PHE A 106 -1.25 6.64 12.40
C PHE A 106 -1.76 5.19 12.40
N VAL A 107 -1.04 4.28 11.73
CA VAL A 107 -1.40 2.85 11.66
C VAL A 107 -1.36 2.19 13.04
N ILE A 108 -0.23 2.29 13.75
CA ILE A 108 -0.04 1.62 15.05
C ILE A 108 -1.10 2.08 16.04
N SER A 109 -1.36 3.39 16.10
CA SER A 109 -2.35 3.95 17.02
C SER A 109 -3.79 3.49 16.73
N ALA A 110 -4.12 3.19 15.47
CA ALA A 110 -5.39 2.58 15.11
C ALA A 110 -5.41 1.08 15.46
N LEU A 111 -4.34 0.35 15.19
CA LEU A 111 -4.23 -1.08 15.50
C LEU A 111 -4.31 -1.36 17.00
N GLU A 112 -3.79 -0.48 17.86
CA GLU A 112 -3.98 -0.58 19.32
C GLU A 112 -5.46 -0.56 19.72
N LEU A 113 -6.23 0.36 19.13
CA LEU A 113 -7.68 0.45 19.38
C LEU A 113 -8.41 -0.78 18.83
N VAL A 114 -8.06 -1.23 17.62
CA VAL A 114 -8.63 -2.45 17.02
C VAL A 114 -8.32 -3.66 17.90
N LYS A 115 -7.11 -3.77 18.44
CA LYS A 115 -6.73 -4.87 19.34
C LYS A 115 -7.64 -4.92 20.56
N SER A 116 -7.95 -3.77 21.17
CA SER A 116 -8.87 -3.67 22.32
C SER A 116 -10.32 -4.09 22.00
N SER A 117 -10.73 -4.02 20.73
CA SER A 117 -12.09 -4.38 20.29
C SER A 117 -12.34 -5.89 20.16
N SER A 118 -11.27 -6.70 20.13
CA SER A 118 -11.33 -8.15 19.85
C SER A 118 -11.96 -8.54 18.51
N ALA A 119 -12.18 -7.60 17.58
CA ALA A 119 -12.71 -7.89 16.25
C ALA A 119 -11.75 -8.70 15.35
N VAL A 120 -10.46 -8.66 15.67
CA VAL A 120 -9.41 -9.33 14.92
C VAL A 120 -8.84 -10.46 15.79
N HIS A 121 -8.91 -11.69 15.30
CA HIS A 121 -8.39 -12.87 15.99
C HIS A 121 -6.96 -13.18 15.57
N GLU A 122 -6.71 -13.28 14.27
CA GLU A 122 -5.42 -13.67 13.68
C GLU A 122 -5.10 -12.76 12.49
N ILE A 123 -3.89 -12.19 12.47
CA ILE A 123 -3.32 -11.54 11.29
C ILE A 123 -2.73 -12.62 10.40
N GLU A 124 -3.10 -12.62 9.12
CA GLU A 124 -2.62 -13.60 8.13
C GLU A 124 -1.62 -12.98 7.15
N ARG A 125 -1.71 -11.67 6.93
CA ARG A 125 -0.86 -10.95 5.98
C ARG A 125 -0.79 -9.47 6.34
N ILE A 126 0.39 -8.90 6.23
CA ILE A 126 0.62 -7.46 6.23
C ILE A 126 1.30 -7.11 4.91
N GLY A 127 0.65 -6.28 4.09
CA GLY A 127 1.25 -5.70 2.88
C GLY A 127 1.46 -4.21 3.07
N LEU A 128 2.64 -3.72 2.71
CA LEU A 128 2.96 -2.30 2.68
C LEU A 128 3.35 -1.92 1.25
N ARG A 129 2.47 -1.15 0.62
CA ARG A 129 2.50 -0.81 -0.79
C ARG A 129 2.73 0.67 -1.00
N TYR A 130 3.64 1.00 -1.92
CA TYR A 130 3.91 2.37 -2.35
C TYR A 130 3.68 2.47 -3.85
N ILE A 131 2.80 3.39 -4.23
CA ILE A 131 2.43 3.63 -5.62
C ILE A 131 3.05 4.95 -6.04
N ASN A 132 4.03 4.90 -6.95
CA ASN A 132 4.73 6.05 -7.46
C ASN A 132 4.31 6.32 -8.89
N LEU A 133 4.06 7.59 -9.22
CA LEU A 133 3.72 8.03 -10.56
C LEU A 133 4.81 8.95 -11.12
N ILE A 134 5.31 8.59 -12.29
CA ILE A 134 6.45 9.19 -12.96
C ILE A 134 5.99 9.74 -14.31
N ASP A 135 6.33 10.98 -14.64
CA ASP A 135 5.91 11.66 -15.88
C ASP A 135 6.80 11.33 -17.10
N LYS A 136 7.61 10.27 -17.00
CA LYS A 136 8.54 9.76 -18.01
C LYS A 136 8.41 8.25 -18.15
N SER A 137 9.00 7.67 -19.19
CA SER A 137 9.06 6.22 -19.36
C SER A 137 9.95 5.56 -18.30
N LEU A 138 9.76 4.26 -18.04
CA LEU A 138 10.61 3.51 -17.12
C LEU A 138 12.03 3.35 -17.66
N SER A 139 12.22 3.27 -18.98
CA SER A 139 13.54 3.20 -19.61
C SER A 139 14.37 4.48 -19.40
N GLU A 140 13.72 5.63 -19.18
CA GLU A 140 14.36 6.92 -18.90
C GLU A 140 14.64 7.18 -17.41
N THR A 141 14.09 6.36 -16.51
CA THR A 141 14.04 6.66 -15.07
C THR A 141 14.52 5.53 -14.16
N THR A 142 14.78 4.36 -14.74
CA THR A 142 15.14 3.15 -13.99
C THR A 142 16.29 2.41 -14.66
N ASN A 143 17.00 1.60 -13.88
CA ASN A 143 18.00 0.64 -14.37
C ASN A 143 17.35 -0.68 -14.86
N LEU A 144 16.06 -0.67 -15.16
CA LEU A 144 15.32 -1.84 -15.62
C LEU A 144 15.75 -2.20 -17.05
N ASN A 145 16.20 -3.44 -17.24
CA ASN A 145 16.53 -3.96 -18.56
C ASN A 145 15.60 -5.13 -18.91
N ILE A 146 14.77 -4.95 -19.94
CA ILE A 146 13.87 -5.98 -20.46
C ILE A 146 14.19 -6.16 -21.94
N SER A 147 14.59 -7.37 -22.32
CA SER A 147 14.82 -7.72 -23.72
C SER A 147 13.76 -8.71 -24.20
N LEU A 148 12.98 -8.31 -25.21
CA LEU A 148 12.06 -9.19 -25.95
C LEU A 148 12.58 -9.36 -27.39
N CYS A 149 13.83 -9.78 -27.54
CA CYS A 149 14.48 -9.96 -28.86
C CYS A 149 14.39 -8.70 -29.76
N GLY A 150 14.44 -7.51 -29.16
CA GLY A 150 14.33 -6.23 -29.88
C GLY A 150 12.91 -5.85 -30.33
N MET A 151 11.87 -6.56 -29.87
CA MET A 151 10.47 -6.26 -30.21
C MET A 151 9.89 -5.04 -29.48
N LEU A 152 10.52 -4.60 -28.38
CA LEU A 152 10.06 -3.45 -27.59
C LEU A 152 10.56 -2.14 -28.19
N LYS A 153 9.65 -1.17 -28.30
CA LYS A 153 9.97 0.24 -28.51
C LYS A 153 9.78 0.96 -27.19
N GLU A 154 10.88 1.09 -26.44
CA GLU A 154 10.98 1.50 -25.03
C GLU A 154 10.30 2.85 -24.67
N SER A 155 9.91 3.67 -25.66
CA SER A 155 9.27 4.97 -25.48
C SER A 155 7.88 5.12 -26.14
N SER A 156 7.41 4.13 -26.89
CA SER A 156 6.10 4.17 -27.56
C SER A 156 5.14 3.11 -27.07
N ASP A 157 5.65 1.97 -26.62
CA ASP A 157 4.82 0.83 -26.28
C ASP A 157 4.31 0.95 -24.85
N VAL A 158 3.03 0.60 -24.68
CA VAL A 158 2.44 0.43 -23.35
C VAL A 158 2.81 -0.97 -22.88
N SER A 159 3.37 -1.07 -21.68
CA SER A 159 3.74 -2.36 -21.10
C SER A 159 3.38 -2.45 -19.63
N THR A 160 3.07 -3.67 -19.19
CA THR A 160 2.88 -4.01 -17.78
C THR A 160 3.77 -5.20 -17.46
N LEU A 161 4.65 -5.02 -16.48
CA LEU A 161 5.46 -6.08 -15.91
C LEU A 161 5.01 -6.32 -14.47
N ARG A 162 4.73 -7.59 -14.14
CA ARG A 162 4.56 -8.04 -12.76
C ARG A 162 5.65 -9.02 -12.41
N LEU A 163 6.35 -8.75 -11.31
CA LEU A 163 7.38 -9.63 -10.76
C LEU A 163 7.08 -9.91 -9.29
N GLU A 164 7.06 -11.19 -8.92
CA GLU A 164 6.93 -11.61 -7.53
C GLU A 164 8.25 -12.23 -7.09
N LYS A 165 8.89 -11.62 -6.08
CA LYS A 165 10.19 -12.05 -5.57
C LYS A 165 10.04 -12.47 -4.12
N ARG A 166 10.31 -13.75 -3.85
CA ARG A 166 10.41 -14.26 -2.48
C ARG A 166 11.72 -13.78 -1.85
N ILE A 167 11.62 -13.20 -0.66
CA ILE A 167 12.77 -12.74 0.13
C ILE A 167 13.18 -13.81 1.15
N ASP A 168 12.20 -14.36 1.87
CA ASP A 168 12.39 -15.47 2.80
C ASP A 168 11.13 -16.34 2.88
N ALA A 169 10.99 -17.17 3.92
CA ALA A 169 9.84 -18.04 4.11
C ALA A 169 8.50 -17.28 4.16
N ASN A 170 8.49 -16.10 4.81
CA ASN A 170 7.30 -15.31 5.11
C ASN A 170 7.28 -13.95 4.42
N LYS A 171 8.41 -13.50 3.86
CA LYS A 171 8.51 -12.21 3.18
C LYS A 171 8.63 -12.35 1.67
N MET A 172 7.89 -11.51 0.97
CA MET A 172 8.01 -11.34 -0.47
C MET A 172 7.83 -9.88 -0.85
N ILE A 173 8.25 -9.54 -2.06
CA ILE A 173 8.03 -8.23 -2.66
C ILE A 173 7.43 -8.43 -4.04
N ILE A 174 6.41 -7.64 -4.35
CA ILE A 174 5.74 -7.64 -5.65
C ILE A 174 6.02 -6.31 -6.32
N PHE A 175 6.56 -6.36 -7.53
CA PHE A 175 6.69 -5.20 -8.40
C PHE A 175 5.59 -5.26 -9.44
N GLN A 176 4.87 -4.16 -9.61
CA GLN A 176 3.96 -3.92 -10.70
C GLN A 176 4.38 -2.63 -11.40
N LEU A 177 5.06 -2.80 -12.53
CA LEU A 177 5.63 -1.71 -13.32
C LEU A 177 4.75 -1.52 -14.54
N ASN A 178 4.22 -0.31 -14.73
CA ASN A 178 3.42 0.03 -15.89
C ASN A 178 4.09 1.18 -16.60
N ASP A 179 4.42 1.00 -17.88
CA ASP A 179 5.16 1.98 -18.66
C ASP A 179 4.27 2.62 -19.72
N ASN A 180 4.48 3.92 -19.97
CA ASN A 180 3.79 4.70 -20.99
C ASN A 180 2.25 4.65 -20.95
N VAL A 181 1.65 4.45 -19.78
CA VAL A 181 0.19 4.41 -19.62
C VAL A 181 -0.41 5.81 -19.74
N LEU A 182 -1.61 5.90 -20.33
CA LEU A 182 -2.36 7.15 -20.41
C LEU A 182 -3.14 7.34 -19.12
N ILE A 183 -2.85 8.44 -18.43
CA ILE A 183 -3.49 8.77 -17.16
C ILE A 183 -4.21 10.10 -17.30
N SER A 184 -5.47 10.13 -16.90
CA SER A 184 -6.23 11.36 -16.71
C SER A 184 -6.41 11.58 -15.21
N ILE A 185 -5.91 12.70 -14.72
CA ILE A 185 -6.07 13.12 -13.33
C ILE A 185 -7.03 14.32 -13.34
N ASN A 186 -8.14 14.23 -12.60
CA ASN A 186 -9.09 15.33 -12.37
C ASN A 186 -9.54 16.06 -13.66
N ASN A 187 -10.00 15.32 -14.68
CA ASN A 187 -10.41 15.85 -15.99
C ASN A 187 -9.32 16.60 -16.78
N SER A 188 -8.05 16.44 -16.42
CA SER A 188 -6.94 16.92 -17.25
C SER A 188 -6.77 16.06 -18.50
N PRO A 189 -6.20 16.62 -19.59
CA PRO A 189 -5.85 15.85 -20.77
C PRO A 189 -5.02 14.63 -20.39
N ALA A 190 -5.28 13.48 -21.02
CA ALA A 190 -4.52 12.27 -20.77
C ALA A 190 -3.04 12.54 -21.04
N LYS A 191 -2.20 12.30 -20.04
CA LYS A 191 -0.74 12.37 -20.16
C LYS A 191 -0.18 10.96 -20.11
N LYS A 192 0.88 10.73 -20.89
CA LYS A 192 1.71 9.53 -20.72
C LYS A 192 2.45 9.64 -19.39
N ALA A 193 2.45 8.56 -18.64
CA ALA A 193 3.18 8.43 -17.40
C ALA A 193 3.49 6.95 -17.16
N SER A 194 4.42 6.71 -16.25
CA SER A 194 4.77 5.38 -15.75
C SER A 194 4.39 5.25 -14.29
N MET A 195 4.08 4.03 -13.88
CA MET A 195 3.76 3.70 -12.50
C MET A 195 4.72 2.65 -11.99
N ILE A 196 5.38 2.96 -10.87
CA ILE A 196 6.17 2.01 -10.08
C ILE A 196 5.37 1.71 -8.83
N ASP A 197 4.81 0.51 -8.78
CA ASP A 197 4.02 0.01 -7.67
C ASP A 197 4.73 -1.17 -7.01
N ILE A 198 5.08 -1.02 -5.73
CA ILE A 198 5.85 -2.01 -4.98
C ILE A 198 5.08 -2.36 -3.72
N ASP A 199 4.77 -3.64 -3.52
CA ASP A 199 4.13 -4.19 -2.33
C ASP A 199 5.09 -5.13 -1.58
N ALA A 200 5.56 -4.68 -0.42
CA ALA A 200 6.35 -5.49 0.51
C ALA A 200 5.44 -6.22 1.48
N ILE A 201 5.54 -7.55 1.51
CA ILE A 201 4.55 -8.41 2.15
C ILE A 201 5.22 -9.25 3.24
N ASN A 202 4.57 -9.34 4.39
CA ASN A 202 4.80 -10.35 5.42
C ASN A 202 3.57 -11.26 5.52
N THR A 203 3.76 -12.58 5.43
CA THR A 203 2.73 -13.62 5.59
C THR A 203 2.90 -14.43 6.86
N GLU A 204 3.72 -13.95 7.81
CA GLU A 204 3.79 -14.53 9.14
C GLU A 204 2.45 -14.35 9.86
N CYS A 205 1.89 -15.44 10.37
CA CYS A 205 0.63 -15.41 11.08
C CYS A 205 0.84 -15.01 12.54
N PHE A 206 0.04 -14.06 13.01
CA PHE A 206 0.08 -13.60 14.39
C PHE A 206 -1.30 -13.69 15.02
N LYS A 207 -1.41 -14.33 16.18
CA LYS A 207 -2.60 -14.16 17.00
C LYS A 207 -2.63 -12.74 17.55
N PHE A 208 -3.61 -11.96 17.12
CA PHE A 208 -3.57 -10.52 17.29
C PHE A 208 -3.67 -10.10 18.75
N GLN A 209 -4.31 -10.89 19.60
CA GLN A 209 -4.38 -10.63 21.04
C GLN A 209 -3.07 -10.96 21.76
N GLU A 210 -2.32 -11.96 21.29
CA GLU A 210 -1.10 -12.45 21.95
C GLU A 210 0.17 -11.67 21.53
N ILE A 211 0.19 -11.08 20.32
CA ILE A 211 1.36 -10.33 19.83
C ILE A 211 1.54 -8.98 20.53
N GLU A 212 2.78 -8.65 20.91
CA GLU A 212 3.13 -7.32 21.41
C GLU A 212 3.10 -6.27 20.28
N MET A 213 2.59 -5.06 20.56
CA MET A 213 2.55 -3.99 19.56
C MET A 213 3.93 -3.61 19.02
N LYS A 214 4.99 -3.79 19.82
CA LYS A 214 6.37 -3.59 19.40
C LYS A 214 6.79 -4.52 18.26
N ILE A 215 6.33 -5.77 18.25
CA ILE A 215 6.63 -6.74 17.19
C ILE A 215 5.95 -6.31 15.88
N LEU A 216 4.73 -5.77 15.98
CA LEU A 216 4.04 -5.20 14.81
C LEU A 216 4.79 -3.97 14.29
N ASP A 217 5.18 -3.03 15.16
CA ASP A 217 5.97 -1.86 14.79
C ASP A 217 7.27 -2.24 14.07
N GLU A 218 8.03 -3.19 14.63
CA GLU A 218 9.25 -3.74 14.01
C GLU A 218 8.96 -4.38 12.64
N THR A 219 7.86 -5.13 12.52
CA THR A 219 7.42 -5.72 11.26
C THR A 219 7.14 -4.65 10.21
N LEU A 220 6.40 -3.60 10.55
CA LEU A 220 6.10 -2.49 9.65
C LEU A 220 7.38 -1.76 9.23
N GLY A 221 8.29 -1.49 10.17
CA GLY A 221 9.59 -0.88 9.89
C GLY A 221 10.46 -1.72 8.94
N ASN A 222 10.43 -3.04 9.10
CA ASN A 222 11.15 -3.96 8.21
C ASN A 222 10.55 -3.98 6.80
N LEU A 223 9.22 -3.96 6.66
CA LEU A 223 8.56 -3.86 5.37
C LEU A 223 8.86 -2.52 4.68
N HIS A 224 8.85 -1.42 5.42
CA HIS A 224 9.21 -0.10 4.88
C HIS A 224 10.66 -0.08 4.38
N LYS A 225 11.62 -0.56 5.17
CA LYS A 225 13.02 -0.67 4.73
C LYS A 225 13.18 -1.55 3.49
N LEU A 226 12.45 -2.66 3.45
CA LEU A 226 12.48 -3.60 2.33
C LEU A 226 11.96 -2.96 1.03
N GLU A 227 10.82 -2.29 1.10
CA GLU A 227 10.23 -1.57 -0.03
C GLU A 227 11.17 -0.45 -0.49
N LYS A 228 11.56 0.44 0.43
CA LYS A 228 12.42 1.60 0.17
C LYS A 228 13.72 1.20 -0.52
N LYS A 229 14.37 0.14 -0.01
CA LYS A 229 15.60 -0.42 -0.62
C LYS A 229 15.39 -0.82 -2.08
N HIS A 230 14.27 -1.45 -2.40
CA HIS A 230 14.02 -1.94 -3.75
C HIS A 230 13.54 -0.82 -4.70
N PHE A 231 12.78 0.16 -4.20
CA PHE A 231 12.42 1.36 -4.96
C PHE A 231 13.68 2.11 -5.41
N PHE A 232 14.56 2.48 -4.47
CA PHE A 232 15.77 3.23 -4.81
C PHE A 232 16.79 2.43 -5.62
N ALA A 233 16.85 1.11 -5.47
CA ALA A 233 17.69 0.26 -6.30
C ALA A 233 17.19 0.18 -7.76
N LEU A 234 15.91 0.44 -8.00
CA LEU A 234 15.32 0.42 -9.33
C LEU A 234 15.64 1.71 -10.10
N LEU A 235 15.66 2.87 -9.43
CA LEU A 235 15.90 4.16 -10.08
C LEU A 235 17.33 4.27 -10.62
N ASP A 236 17.49 4.91 -11.78
CA ASP A 236 18.82 5.35 -12.23
C ASP A 236 19.28 6.59 -11.45
N SER A 237 20.59 6.83 -11.42
CA SER A 237 21.18 7.91 -10.63
C SER A 237 20.74 9.31 -11.10
N ASN A 238 20.61 9.52 -12.42
CA ASN A 238 20.26 10.83 -12.96
C ASN A 238 18.81 11.19 -12.61
N TYR A 239 17.92 10.21 -12.70
CA TYR A 239 16.54 10.40 -12.30
C TYR A 239 16.42 10.60 -10.80
N LEU A 240 17.10 9.79 -9.98
CA LEU A 240 17.13 9.97 -8.53
C LEU A 240 17.57 11.39 -8.14
N ASP A 241 18.65 11.91 -8.72
CA ASP A 241 19.13 13.27 -8.46
C ASP A 241 18.09 14.33 -8.86
N SER A 242 17.34 14.09 -9.95
CA SER A 242 16.27 14.99 -10.38
C SER A 242 15.09 15.08 -9.41
N LEU A 243 14.94 14.07 -8.53
CA LEU A 243 13.94 14.05 -7.45
C LEU A 243 14.35 14.87 -6.22
N GLU A 244 15.56 15.45 -6.25
CA GLU A 244 16.12 16.28 -5.17
C GLU A 244 16.13 15.52 -3.82
N PRO A 245 16.93 14.44 -3.72
CA PRO A 245 16.99 13.62 -2.52
C PRO A 245 17.69 14.34 -1.37
N ILE A 246 17.15 14.18 -0.17
CA ILE A 246 17.75 14.62 1.08
C ILE A 246 18.23 13.39 1.84
N TYR A 247 19.49 13.42 2.26
CA TYR A 247 20.16 12.41 3.07
C TYR A 247 20.33 12.92 4.52
N GLU A 248 20.71 12.03 5.45
CA GLU A 248 21.13 12.43 6.80
C GLU A 248 22.52 13.08 6.80
#